data_AF-A0A3M8D668-F1
#
_entry.id   AF-A0A3M8D668-F1
#
_cell.length_a   1.000
_cell.length_b   1.000
_cell.length_c   1.000
_cell.angle_alpha   90.00
_cell.angle_beta   90.00
_cell.angle_gamma   90.00
#
_symmetry.space_group_name_H-M   'P 1'
#
loop_
_entity.id
_entity.type
_entity.pdbx_description
1 polymer ?
#
loop_
_entity_poly.entity_id
_entity_poly.type
_entity_poly.pdbx_seq_one_letter_code
_entity_poly.pdbx_strand_id
1 'polypeptide(L)'
;MRKKLQVYISSTFADLVEERHAAVEAVRKAGHIPAGIELFYKESKIEIIKRWIDESDVYILILGGFYGLTLPDESKSYTHWEYDYAGEIGKPRFAFIVTDEALRQKPYDFLAIEHYQKYQEFKQTVFEEIPTFYAEDVRHIQLVIRDKLPEYEGRTDLYGWVSGKDAPDVQKLLEENAGLLKENAKLHAELEKYKRA
;
A
#
# COMPACT_ATOMS: atom_id res chain seq x y z
N MET A 1 18.29 10.18 -2.63
CA MET A 1 17.98 8.89 -3.30
C MET A 1 16.59 9.01 -3.89
N ARG A 2 16.35 8.52 -5.11
CA ARG A 2 15.00 8.53 -5.70
C ARG A 2 14.26 7.28 -5.21
N LYS A 3 13.44 7.42 -4.17
CA LYS A 3 12.66 6.30 -3.64
C LYS A 3 11.41 6.05 -4.49
N LYS A 4 10.95 4.81 -4.53
CA LYS A 4 9.70 4.40 -5.18
C LYS A 4 8.82 3.74 -4.13
N LEU A 5 7.63 4.27 -3.89
CA LEU A 5 6.66 3.60 -3.04
C LEU A 5 6.13 2.32 -3.73
N GLN A 6 5.93 1.26 -2.95
CA GLN A 6 5.08 0.15 -3.33
C GLN A 6 3.65 0.44 -2.86
N VAL A 7 2.69 0.30 -3.77
CA VAL A 7 1.29 0.67 -3.54
C VAL A 7 0.42 -0.56 -3.71
N TYR A 8 -0.15 -1.05 -2.61
CA TYR A 8 -1.10 -2.14 -2.63
C TYR A 8 -2.46 -1.63 -3.11
N ILE A 9 -3.02 -2.22 -4.16
CA ILE A 9 -4.34 -1.88 -4.68
C ILE A 9 -5.30 -3.01 -4.30
N SER A 10 -6.29 -2.71 -3.48
CA SER A 10 -7.39 -3.60 -3.11
C SER A 10 -8.68 -3.17 -3.80
N SER A 11 -9.44 -4.13 -4.31
CA SER A 11 -10.75 -3.92 -4.92
C SER A 11 -11.48 -5.26 -4.99
N THR A 12 -12.79 -5.23 -5.18
CA THR A 12 -13.47 -6.38 -5.78
C THR A 12 -12.99 -6.57 -7.23
N PHE A 13 -13.00 -7.81 -7.72
CA PHE A 13 -12.35 -8.12 -9.00
C PHE A 13 -13.30 -8.03 -10.20
N ALA A 14 -14.41 -8.78 -10.18
CA ALA A 14 -15.23 -8.98 -11.37
C ALA A 14 -15.91 -7.70 -11.89
N ASP A 15 -16.19 -6.75 -11.01
CA ASP A 15 -16.96 -5.53 -11.29
C ASP A 15 -16.08 -4.29 -11.55
N LEU A 16 -14.81 -4.33 -11.11
CA LEU A 16 -13.91 -3.18 -11.10
C LEU A 16 -12.62 -3.38 -11.92
N VAL A 17 -12.65 -4.25 -12.93
CA VAL A 17 -11.46 -4.56 -13.76
C VAL A 17 -10.86 -3.29 -14.37
N GLU A 18 -11.68 -2.40 -14.92
CA GLU A 18 -11.22 -1.18 -15.58
C GLU A 18 -10.65 -0.16 -14.58
N GLU A 19 -11.33 0.02 -13.45
CA GLU A 19 -10.95 0.91 -12.36
C GLU A 19 -9.62 0.49 -11.74
N ARG A 20 -9.46 -0.83 -11.50
CA ARG A 20 -8.23 -1.40 -10.98
C ARG A 20 -7.07 -1.26 -11.97
N HIS A 21 -7.28 -1.57 -13.25
CA HIS A 21 -6.28 -1.35 -14.30
C HIS A 21 -5.86 0.12 -14.38
N ALA A 22 -6.82 1.04 -14.30
CA ALA A 22 -6.53 2.48 -14.31
C ALA A 22 -5.68 2.90 -13.10
N ALA A 23 -5.95 2.34 -11.92
CA ALA A 23 -5.14 2.57 -10.74
C ALA A 23 -3.71 2.02 -10.88
N VAL A 24 -3.55 0.78 -11.37
CA VAL A 24 -2.25 0.18 -11.66
C VAL A 24 -1.44 1.05 -12.63
N GLU A 25 -2.08 1.50 -13.72
CA GLU A 25 -1.44 2.36 -14.71
C GLU A 25 -1.04 3.71 -14.11
N ALA A 26 -1.88 4.31 -13.28
CA ALA A 26 -1.61 5.58 -12.62
C ALA A 26 -0.43 5.50 -11.65
N VAL A 27 -0.39 4.46 -10.79
CA VAL A 27 0.75 4.20 -9.88
C VAL A 27 2.04 4.06 -10.67
N ARG A 28 2.02 3.29 -11.77
CA ARG A 28 3.19 3.11 -12.64
C ARG A 28 3.62 4.41 -13.31
N LYS A 29 2.68 5.22 -13.81
CA LYS A 29 2.94 6.53 -14.44
C LYS A 29 3.51 7.55 -13.44
N ALA A 30 3.11 7.47 -12.17
CA ALA A 30 3.69 8.25 -11.08
C ALA A 30 5.12 7.79 -10.70
N GLY A 31 5.62 6.69 -11.28
CA GLY A 31 6.98 6.18 -11.05
C GLY A 31 7.10 5.20 -9.88
N HIS A 32 5.97 4.80 -9.30
CA HIS A 32 5.85 3.88 -8.16
C HIS A 32 5.60 2.43 -8.61
N ILE A 33 5.55 1.50 -7.65
CA ILE A 33 5.45 0.07 -7.88
C ILE A 33 4.04 -0.39 -7.49
N PRO A 34 3.15 -0.74 -8.42
CA PRO A 34 1.86 -1.32 -8.07
C PRO A 34 2.04 -2.75 -7.53
N ALA A 35 1.32 -3.07 -6.46
CA ALA A 35 1.21 -4.39 -5.87
C ALA A 35 -0.28 -4.76 -5.72
N GLY A 36 -0.61 -6.03 -5.84
CA GLY A 36 -1.99 -6.50 -5.78
C GLY A 36 -2.22 -7.72 -6.67
N ILE A 37 -3.15 -8.58 -6.28
CA ILE A 37 -3.26 -9.96 -6.75
C ILE A 37 -3.92 -10.04 -8.13
N GLU A 38 -3.24 -9.57 -9.17
CA GLU A 38 -3.64 -9.81 -10.56
C GLU A 38 -3.10 -11.15 -11.11
N LEU A 39 -2.02 -11.66 -10.51
CA LEU A 39 -1.19 -12.69 -11.16
C LEU A 39 -1.32 -14.10 -10.57
N PHE A 40 -1.98 -14.31 -9.42
CA PHE A 40 -1.89 -15.60 -8.72
C PHE A 40 -3.19 -16.09 -8.05
N TYR A 41 -3.79 -17.08 -8.76
CA TYR A 41 -4.60 -18.21 -8.28
C TYR A 41 -6.01 -17.97 -7.71
N LYS A 42 -6.90 -18.93 -8.07
CA LYS A 42 -8.28 -19.15 -7.60
C LYS A 42 -8.44 -19.24 -6.06
N GLU A 43 -7.35 -19.35 -5.31
CA GLU A 43 -7.33 -19.42 -3.85
C GLU A 43 -6.07 -18.69 -3.34
N SER A 44 -6.12 -17.36 -3.29
CA SER A 44 -5.05 -16.58 -2.69
C SER A 44 -5.03 -16.83 -1.19
N LYS A 45 -4.01 -17.55 -0.70
CA LYS A 45 -3.82 -17.79 0.73
C LYS A 45 -3.64 -16.46 1.46
N ILE A 46 -4.35 -16.25 2.57
CA ILE A 46 -4.30 -15.03 3.39
C ILE A 46 -2.87 -14.60 3.70
N GLU A 47 -1.96 -15.55 3.90
CA GLU A 47 -0.54 -15.28 4.19
C GLU A 47 0.19 -14.55 3.05
N ILE A 48 -0.18 -14.82 1.79
CA ILE A 48 0.39 -14.12 0.63
C ILE A 48 -0.12 -12.68 0.60
N ILE A 49 -1.42 -12.50 0.86
CA ILE A 49 -2.07 -11.19 0.91
C ILE A 49 -1.44 -10.33 1.99
N LYS A 50 -1.28 -10.88 3.21
CA LYS A 50 -0.58 -10.23 4.34
C LYS A 50 0.77 -9.71 3.93
N ARG A 51 1.62 -10.61 3.40
CA ARG A 51 2.99 -10.24 2.99
C ARG A 51 3.01 -9.08 1.99
N TRP A 52 2.11 -9.07 1.01
CA TRP A 52 2.07 -7.99 0.02
C TRP A 52 1.60 -6.66 0.61
N ILE A 53 0.67 -6.70 1.56
CA ILE A 53 0.27 -5.50 2.31
C ILE A 53 1.45 -5.03 3.19
N ASP A 54 2.11 -5.95 3.90
CA ASP A 54 3.27 -5.67 4.77
C ASP A 54 4.41 -5.01 4.01
N GLU A 55 4.73 -5.50 2.82
CA GLU A 55 5.80 -4.99 1.94
C GLU A 55 5.42 -3.67 1.24
N SER A 56 4.14 -3.26 1.27
CA SER A 56 3.67 -2.04 0.62
C SER A 56 3.76 -0.82 1.55
N ASP A 57 4.03 0.33 0.97
CA ASP A 57 4.10 1.62 1.67
C ASP A 57 2.74 2.30 1.80
N VAL A 58 1.89 2.13 0.78
CA VAL A 58 0.57 2.79 0.69
C VAL A 58 -0.48 1.75 0.29
N TYR A 59 -1.68 1.87 0.86
CA TYR A 59 -2.82 1.03 0.54
C TYR A 59 -3.92 1.87 -0.16
N ILE A 60 -4.35 1.44 -1.33
CA ILE A 60 -5.46 2.02 -2.07
C ILE A 60 -6.60 1.02 -2.08
N LEU A 61 -7.79 1.45 -1.66
CA LEU A 61 -9.02 0.68 -1.80
C LEU A 61 -9.87 1.24 -2.94
N ILE A 62 -10.50 0.39 -3.73
CA ILE A 62 -11.52 0.77 -4.71
C ILE A 62 -12.79 -0.02 -4.39
N LEU A 63 -13.85 0.69 -4.00
CA LEU A 63 -15.15 0.13 -3.68
C LEU A 63 -16.12 0.30 -4.86
N GLY A 64 -16.66 -0.82 -5.31
CA GLY A 64 -17.59 -0.93 -6.42
C GLY A 64 -19.01 -1.19 -5.95
N GLY A 65 -19.73 -2.08 -6.61
CA GLY A 65 -21.11 -2.44 -6.24
C GLY A 65 -21.21 -3.65 -5.30
N PHE A 66 -20.14 -4.42 -5.17
CA PHE A 66 -20.15 -5.72 -4.50
C PHE A 66 -19.37 -5.67 -3.17
N TYR A 67 -19.77 -6.51 -2.21
CA TYR A 67 -18.99 -6.74 -0.99
C TYR A 67 -17.69 -7.50 -1.28
N GLY A 68 -17.70 -8.35 -2.31
CA GLY A 68 -16.61 -9.27 -2.66
C GLY A 68 -16.82 -10.68 -2.11
N LEU A 69 -15.89 -11.58 -2.42
CA LEU A 69 -15.90 -12.95 -1.92
C LEU A 69 -15.71 -12.96 -0.40
N THR A 70 -16.52 -13.74 0.30
CA THR A 70 -16.40 -13.94 1.74
C THR A 70 -15.27 -14.89 2.11
N LEU A 71 -14.69 -14.68 3.28
CA LEU A 71 -13.82 -15.65 3.93
C LEU A 71 -14.58 -16.97 4.17
N PRO A 72 -13.87 -18.11 4.36
CA PRO A 72 -14.50 -19.40 4.65
C PRO A 72 -15.40 -19.42 5.89
N ASP A 73 -15.16 -18.51 6.83
CA ASP A 73 -15.96 -18.34 8.05
C ASP A 73 -17.13 -17.34 7.89
N GLU A 74 -17.32 -16.80 6.68
CA GLU A 74 -18.33 -15.80 6.30
C GLU A 74 -18.31 -14.50 7.13
N SER A 75 -17.26 -14.27 7.91
CA SER A 75 -17.16 -13.11 8.80
C SER A 75 -17.08 -11.81 8.00
N LYS A 76 -16.16 -11.75 7.03
CA LYS A 76 -15.85 -10.59 6.19
C LYS A 76 -15.59 -11.00 4.75
N SER A 77 -15.66 -10.05 3.83
CA SER A 77 -15.08 -10.25 2.51
C SER A 77 -13.55 -10.18 2.57
N TYR A 78 -12.85 -10.78 1.61
CA TYR A 78 -11.40 -10.64 1.49
C TYR A 78 -10.99 -9.17 1.43
N THR A 79 -11.71 -8.34 0.65
CA THR A 79 -11.45 -6.90 0.54
C THR A 79 -11.65 -6.15 1.85
N HIS A 80 -12.68 -6.48 2.64
CA HIS A 80 -12.87 -5.89 3.97
C HIS A 80 -11.74 -6.35 4.92
N TRP A 81 -11.42 -7.64 4.91
CA TRP A 81 -10.33 -8.16 5.73
C TRP A 81 -8.97 -7.53 5.39
N GLU A 82 -8.67 -7.33 4.11
CA GLU A 82 -7.47 -6.61 3.64
C GLU A 82 -7.43 -5.18 4.16
N TYR A 83 -8.57 -4.47 4.10
CA TYR A 83 -8.71 -3.11 4.60
C TYR A 83 -8.37 -3.04 6.08
N ASP A 84 -8.97 -3.91 6.90
CA ASP A 84 -8.74 -3.94 8.34
C ASP A 84 -7.29 -4.26 8.66
N TYR A 85 -6.71 -5.27 8.01
CA TYR A 85 -5.33 -5.66 8.23
C TYR A 85 -4.36 -4.52 7.90
N ALA A 86 -4.57 -3.82 6.79
CA ALA A 86 -3.77 -2.65 6.43
C ALA A 86 -3.89 -1.53 7.49
N GLY A 87 -5.07 -1.37 8.11
CA GLY A 87 -5.29 -0.43 9.21
C GLY A 87 -4.59 -0.85 10.51
N GLU A 88 -4.69 -2.13 10.87
CA GLU A 88 -4.09 -2.71 12.08
C GLU A 88 -2.57 -2.50 12.12
N ILE A 89 -1.89 -2.70 10.98
CA ILE A 89 -0.44 -2.51 10.87
C ILE A 89 -0.04 -1.06 10.54
N GLY A 90 -1.01 -0.13 10.53
CA GLY A 90 -0.76 1.30 10.37
C GLY A 90 -0.34 1.75 8.97
N LYS A 91 -0.72 1.02 7.91
CA LYS A 91 -0.46 1.48 6.55
C LYS A 91 -1.23 2.77 6.29
N PRO A 92 -0.62 3.79 5.68
CA PRO A 92 -1.38 4.92 5.15
C PRO A 92 -2.32 4.47 4.04
N ARG A 93 -3.59 4.86 4.14
CA ARG A 93 -4.66 4.39 3.22
C ARG A 93 -5.47 5.56 2.66
N PHE A 94 -6.01 5.37 1.47
CA PHE A 94 -7.10 6.17 0.92
C PHE A 94 -7.97 5.29 0.01
N ALA A 95 -9.21 5.70 -0.23
CA ALA A 95 -10.15 4.90 -1.00
C ALA A 95 -10.83 5.66 -2.14
N PHE A 96 -11.23 4.90 -3.15
CA PHE A 96 -12.16 5.31 -4.19
C PHE A 96 -13.51 4.65 -3.95
N ILE A 97 -14.58 5.41 -4.12
CA ILE A 97 -15.96 4.90 -4.11
C ILE A 97 -16.53 5.15 -5.50
N VAL A 98 -16.79 4.10 -6.28
CA VAL A 98 -17.45 4.25 -7.57
C VAL A 98 -18.87 4.77 -7.35
N THR A 99 -19.23 5.81 -8.09
CA THR A 99 -20.54 6.47 -7.97
C THR A 99 -21.67 5.55 -8.42
N ASP A 100 -22.86 5.75 -7.86
CA ASP A 100 -24.05 4.99 -8.25
C ASP A 100 -24.37 5.19 -9.74
N GLU A 101 -24.13 6.39 -10.29
CA GLU A 101 -24.28 6.71 -11.71
C GLU A 101 -23.34 5.88 -12.59
N ALA A 102 -22.09 5.68 -12.16
CA ALA A 102 -21.13 4.85 -12.88
C ALA A 102 -21.46 3.35 -12.74
N LEU A 103 -21.89 2.90 -11.56
CA LEU A 103 -22.30 1.51 -11.34
C LEU A 103 -23.52 1.12 -12.18
N ARG A 104 -24.50 2.03 -12.37
CA ARG A 104 -25.68 1.79 -13.22
C ARG A 104 -25.35 1.59 -14.71
N GLN A 105 -24.16 1.97 -15.16
CA GLN A 105 -23.72 1.77 -16.54
C GLN A 105 -23.11 0.38 -16.76
N LYS A 106 -22.85 -0.38 -15.70
CA LYS A 106 -22.25 -1.71 -15.75
C LYS A 106 -23.33 -2.78 -16.05
N PRO A 107 -22.95 -3.92 -16.64
CA PRO A 107 -23.91 -4.92 -17.15
C PRO A 107 -24.56 -5.81 -16.07
N TYR A 108 -24.52 -5.41 -14.79
CA TYR A 108 -25.02 -6.18 -13.65
C TYR A 108 -25.88 -5.30 -12.72
N ASP A 109 -26.85 -5.91 -12.03
CA ASP A 109 -27.63 -5.23 -11.00
C ASP A 109 -26.92 -5.35 -9.65
N PHE A 110 -26.37 -4.24 -9.16
CA PHE A 110 -25.67 -4.21 -7.88
C PHE A 110 -26.59 -4.15 -6.65
N LEU A 111 -27.90 -3.95 -6.84
CA LEU A 111 -28.86 -3.90 -5.74
C LEU A 111 -29.42 -5.28 -5.38
N ALA A 112 -29.24 -6.27 -6.25
CA ALA A 112 -29.70 -7.65 -6.07
C ALA A 112 -28.62 -8.58 -5.45
N ILE A 113 -27.49 -8.03 -4.99
CA ILE A 113 -26.32 -8.82 -4.57
C ILE A 113 -26.44 -9.26 -3.11
N GLU A 114 -26.01 -10.50 -2.84
CA GLU A 114 -25.79 -11.04 -1.50
C GLU A 114 -24.89 -10.12 -0.65
N HIS A 115 -25.14 -10.08 0.67
CA HIS A 115 -24.38 -9.29 1.64
C HIS A 115 -24.40 -7.76 1.45
N TYR A 116 -25.38 -7.19 0.73
CA TYR A 116 -25.53 -5.74 0.54
C TYR A 116 -25.44 -4.93 1.83
N GLN A 117 -26.10 -5.39 2.91
CA GLN A 117 -26.03 -4.70 4.21
C GLN A 117 -24.59 -4.64 4.77
N LYS A 118 -23.85 -5.76 4.75
CA LYS A 118 -22.45 -5.79 5.18
C LYS A 118 -21.57 -4.86 4.33
N TYR A 119 -21.86 -4.77 3.02
CA TYR A 119 -21.17 -3.84 2.14
C TYR A 119 -21.47 -2.38 2.49
N GLN A 120 -22.73 -2.01 2.77
CA GLN A 120 -23.07 -0.65 3.17
C GLN A 120 -22.41 -0.25 4.50
N GLU A 121 -22.40 -1.16 5.47
CA GLU A 121 -21.68 -0.96 6.74
C GLU A 121 -20.18 -0.75 6.50
N PHE A 122 -19.55 -1.61 5.69
CA PHE A 122 -18.14 -1.47 5.34
C PHE A 122 -17.83 -0.17 4.58
N LYS A 123 -18.66 0.20 3.60
CA LYS A 123 -18.54 1.45 2.84
C LYS A 123 -18.62 2.66 3.76
N GLN A 124 -19.51 2.64 4.75
CA GLN A 124 -19.64 3.70 5.75
C GLN A 124 -18.42 3.78 6.65
N THR A 125 -17.92 2.66 7.16
CA THR A 125 -16.68 2.62 7.96
C THR A 125 -15.50 3.22 7.20
N VAL A 126 -15.31 2.82 5.93
CA VAL A 126 -14.23 3.35 5.08
C VAL A 126 -14.37 4.87 4.91
N PHE A 127 -15.58 5.37 4.71
CA PHE A 127 -15.86 6.80 4.57
C PHE A 127 -15.51 7.60 5.83
N GLU A 128 -15.75 7.03 7.02
CA GLU A 128 -15.50 7.69 8.30
C GLU A 128 -14.02 7.67 8.73
N GLU A 129 -13.28 6.62 8.36
CA GLU A 129 -11.92 6.40 8.85
C GLU A 129 -10.82 7.00 7.98
N ILE A 130 -11.01 7.06 6.66
CA ILE A 130 -9.93 7.42 5.72
C ILE A 130 -10.40 8.39 4.62
N PRO A 131 -9.48 9.13 3.97
CA PRO A 131 -9.84 9.96 2.83
C PRO A 131 -10.48 9.11 1.71
N THR A 132 -11.66 9.54 1.26
CA THR A 132 -12.43 8.89 0.21
C THR A 132 -12.68 9.82 -0.97
N PHE A 133 -12.62 9.27 -2.18
CA PHE A 133 -12.80 9.99 -3.44
C PHE A 133 -13.87 9.30 -4.30
N TYR A 134 -14.89 10.03 -4.72
CA TYR A 134 -15.97 9.46 -5.54
C TYR A 134 -15.53 9.34 -7.00
N ALA A 135 -15.38 8.13 -7.51
CA ALA A 135 -14.96 7.86 -8.88
C ALA A 135 -16.18 7.82 -9.82
N GLU A 136 -16.27 8.83 -10.68
CA GLU A 136 -17.25 8.89 -11.79
C GLU A 136 -16.78 8.05 -12.99
N ASP A 137 -15.47 7.98 -13.19
CA ASP A 137 -14.83 7.20 -14.22
C ASP A 137 -13.37 6.87 -13.86
N VAL A 138 -12.73 6.08 -14.73
CA VAL A 138 -11.31 5.70 -14.61
C VAL A 138 -10.33 6.88 -14.65
N ARG A 139 -10.69 7.99 -15.30
CA ARG A 139 -9.83 9.19 -15.40
C ARG A 139 -9.76 9.87 -14.05
N HIS A 140 -10.86 9.92 -13.30
CA HIS A 140 -10.86 10.47 -11.94
C HIS A 140 -9.91 9.69 -11.02
N ILE A 141 -9.93 8.35 -11.08
CA ILE A 141 -8.99 7.49 -10.34
C ILE A 141 -7.54 7.85 -10.70
N GLN A 142 -7.24 7.96 -11.99
CA GLN A 142 -5.89 8.30 -12.46
C GLN A 142 -5.43 9.69 -11.98
N LEU A 143 -6.31 10.69 -12.01
CA LEU A 143 -6.04 12.05 -11.57
C LEU A 143 -5.74 12.10 -10.07
N VAL A 144 -6.59 11.50 -9.25
CA VAL A 144 -6.41 11.48 -7.79
C VAL A 144 -5.11 10.77 -7.41
N ILE A 145 -4.80 9.62 -8.02
CA ILE A 145 -3.55 8.92 -7.75
C ILE A 145 -2.33 9.77 -8.12
N ARG A 146 -2.36 10.42 -9.28
CA ARG A 146 -1.30 11.33 -9.73
C ARG A 146 -1.06 12.47 -8.74
N ASP A 147 -2.14 13.02 -8.18
CA ASP A 147 -2.07 14.17 -7.29
C ASP A 147 -1.73 13.76 -5.85
N LYS A 148 -2.19 12.59 -5.39
CA LYS A 148 -1.97 12.11 -4.02
C LYS A 148 -0.60 11.48 -3.81
N LEU A 149 -0.11 10.65 -4.73
CA LEU A 149 1.14 9.92 -4.50
C LEU A 149 2.36 10.82 -4.22
N PRO A 150 2.53 12.02 -4.81
CA PRO A 150 3.58 12.95 -4.41
C PRO A 150 3.52 13.36 -2.92
N GLU A 151 2.33 13.50 -2.34
CA GLU A 151 2.17 13.79 -0.91
C GLU A 151 2.69 12.63 -0.05
N TYR A 152 2.39 11.38 -0.45
CA TYR A 152 2.91 10.18 0.22
C TYR A 152 4.42 10.01 -0.01
N GLU A 153 4.93 10.32 -1.20
CA GLU A 153 6.37 10.26 -1.49
C GLU A 153 7.15 11.22 -0.58
N GLY A 154 6.59 12.39 -0.25
CA GLY A 154 7.19 13.36 0.66
C GLY A 154 7.27 12.91 2.13
N ARG A 155 6.55 11.86 2.53
CA ARG A 155 6.52 11.36 3.92
C ARG A 155 7.84 10.71 4.32
N THR A 156 8.33 11.03 5.52
CA THR A 156 9.58 10.48 6.06
C THR A 156 9.41 9.12 6.73
N ASP A 157 8.18 8.78 7.11
CA ASP A 157 7.82 7.47 7.70
C ASP A 157 7.58 6.38 6.64
N LEU A 158 7.59 6.75 5.35
CA LEU A 158 7.51 5.81 4.23
C LEU A 158 8.88 5.60 3.59
N TYR A 159 9.38 4.35 3.69
CA TYR A 159 10.74 4.00 3.29
C TYR A 159 10.87 3.77 1.79
N GLY A 160 9.91 3.07 1.18
CA GLY A 160 9.93 2.72 -0.23
C GLY A 160 11.13 1.89 -0.68
N TRP A 161 11.24 1.77 -1.99
CA TRP A 161 12.28 1.04 -2.70
C TRP A 161 13.29 2.00 -3.30
N VAL A 162 14.57 1.68 -3.15
CA VAL A 162 15.68 2.39 -3.78
C VAL A 162 16.46 1.43 -4.65
N SER A 163 17.08 1.93 -5.73
CA SER A 163 17.95 1.07 -6.53
C SER A 163 19.10 0.57 -5.65
N GLY A 164 19.51 -0.68 -5.81
CA GLY A 164 20.73 -1.19 -5.18
C GLY A 164 21.98 -0.39 -5.56
N LYS A 165 21.94 0.37 -6.67
CA LYS A 165 23.00 1.33 -7.05
C LYS A 165 23.04 2.58 -6.18
N ASP A 166 21.89 2.95 -5.63
CA ASP A 166 21.74 4.11 -4.74
C ASP A 166 21.95 3.72 -3.28
N ALA A 167 21.96 2.42 -2.96
CA ALA A 167 22.24 1.92 -1.62
C ALA A 167 23.68 2.29 -1.23
N PRO A 168 23.90 2.84 -0.02
CA PRO A 168 25.25 3.11 0.48
C PRO A 168 26.09 1.83 0.42
N ASP A 169 27.39 1.97 0.14
CA ASP A 169 28.33 0.86 0.27
C ASP A 169 28.52 0.54 1.77
N VAL A 170 27.59 -0.26 2.30
CA VAL A 170 27.55 -0.67 3.71
C VAL A 170 28.85 -1.36 4.08
N GLN A 171 29.47 -2.08 3.16
CA GLN A 171 30.70 -2.81 3.41
C GLN A 171 31.87 -1.85 3.64
N LYS A 172 32.02 -0.84 2.79
CA LYS A 172 33.03 0.20 2.97
C LYS A 172 32.80 1.01 4.26
N LEU A 173 31.54 1.32 4.58
CA LEU A 173 31.19 2.00 5.84
C LEU A 173 31.53 1.14 7.07
N LEU A 174 31.32 -0.17 7.01
CA LEU A 174 31.68 -1.09 8.09
C LEU A 174 33.20 -1.19 8.28
N GLU A 175 33.96 -1.22 7.19
CA GLU A 175 35.43 -1.20 7.21
C GLU A 175 35.98 0.09 7.83
N GLU A 176 35.45 1.25 7.41
CA GLU A 176 35.81 2.55 7.98
C GLU A 176 35.47 2.62 9.47
N ASN A 177 34.29 2.13 9.88
CA ASN A 177 33.87 2.13 11.28
C ASN A 177 34.75 1.20 12.15
N ALA A 178 35.12 0.03 11.63
CA ALA A 178 36.08 -0.86 12.30
C ALA A 178 37.46 -0.21 12.46
N GLY A 179 37.93 0.52 11.45
CA GLY A 179 39.15 1.33 11.51
C GLY A 179 39.08 2.41 12.59
N LEU A 180 38.00 3.19 12.59
CA LEU A 180 37.74 4.24 13.59
C LEU A 180 37.69 3.68 15.01
N LEU A 181 37.01 2.55 15.24
CA LEU A 181 36.96 1.90 16.56
C LEU A 181 38.36 1.51 17.06
N LYS A 182 39.22 0.99 16.17
CA LYS A 182 40.60 0.62 16.51
C LYS A 182 41.45 1.85 16.86
N GLU A 183 41.32 2.92 16.09
CA GLU A 183 42.02 4.18 16.36
C GLU A 183 41.55 4.83 17.66
N ASN A 184 40.23 4.84 17.89
CA ASN A 184 39.62 5.36 19.10
C ASN A 184 40.12 4.61 20.35
N ALA A 185 40.19 3.27 20.29
CA ALA A 185 40.76 2.45 21.35
C ALA A 185 42.25 2.78 21.60
N LYS A 186 43.03 3.03 20.55
CA LYS A 186 44.45 3.41 20.66
C LYS A 186 44.61 4.78 21.31
N LEU A 187 43.85 5.77 20.88
CA LEU A 187 43.88 7.13 21.43
C LEU A 187 43.44 7.15 22.90
N HIS A 188 42.42 6.37 23.27
CA HIS A 188 42.03 6.20 24.67
C HIS A 188 43.15 5.61 25.52
N ALA A 189 43.87 4.60 25.01
CA ALA A 189 45.00 4.01 25.71
C ALA A 189 46.18 5.01 25.86
N GLU A 190 46.42 5.87 24.88
CA GLU A 190 47.44 6.92 24.95
C GLU A 190 47.04 8.03 25.95
N LEU A 191 45.79 8.48 25.93
CA LEU A 191 45.26 9.45 26.91
C LEU A 191 45.38 8.94 28.35
N GLU A 192 45.08 7.67 28.59
CA GLU A 192 45.27 7.06 29.91
C GLU A 192 46.74 7.03 30.36
N LYS A 193 47.69 6.89 29.42
CA LYS A 193 49.12 6.99 29.75
C LYS A 193 49.51 8.43 30.13
N TYR A 194 49.03 9.43 29.40
CA TYR A 194 49.31 10.84 29.70
C TYR A 194 48.65 11.32 31.01
N LYS A 195 47.50 10.78 31.41
CA LYS A 195 46.87 11.10 32.70
C LYS A 195 47.58 10.48 33.92
N ARG A 196 48.41 9.46 33.70
CA ARG A 196 49.15 8.75 34.75
C ARG A 196 50.60 9.23 34.91
N ALA A 197 51.08 10.08 34.00
CA ALA A 197 52.37 10.75 34.05
C ALA A 197 52.20 12.13 34.69
#